data_AF-A4WZR6-F1
#
_entry.id   AF-A4WZR6-F1
#
_cell.length_a   1.000
_cell.length_b   1.000
_cell.length_c   1.000
_cell.angle_alpha   90.00
_cell.angle_beta   90.00
_cell.angle_gamma   90.00
#
_symmetry.space_group_name_H-M   'P 1'
#
loop_
_entity.id
_entity.type
_entity.pdbx_description
1 polymer ?
#
loop_
_entity_poly.entity_id
_entity_poly.type
_entity_poly.pdbx_seq_one_letter_code
_entity_poly.pdbx_strand_id
1 'polypeptide(L)'
;MRHGAGPAREIQTGIGPIPVQRPKVRDRADVPVEAKIRFSSAILPKWARRSKSLDALLPALYLRGLSTGDVQEALAAFLGAEAPNLSPGVMSRLTADWQDDLDRWQRRDLSARRYVYVWADGVYLQARMEP
;
A
#
# COMPACT_ATOMS: atom_id res chain seq x y z
N MET A 1 -12.68 -27.43 -6.72
CA MET A 1 -12.90 -28.05 -5.39
C MET A 1 -12.01 -27.41 -4.33
N ARG A 2 -12.46 -27.32 -3.07
CA ARG A 2 -11.64 -26.91 -1.91
C ARG A 2 -10.71 -28.04 -1.47
N HIS A 3 -9.42 -27.76 -1.32
CA HIS A 3 -8.36 -28.70 -0.96
C HIS A 3 -7.65 -28.24 0.34
N GLY A 4 -8.42 -28.12 1.42
CA GLY A 4 -7.93 -27.65 2.72
C GLY A 4 -7.70 -26.13 2.78
N ALA A 5 -6.79 -25.71 3.66
CA ALA A 5 -6.45 -24.31 3.89
C ALA A 5 -4.96 -24.04 3.72
N GLY A 6 -4.62 -22.78 3.44
CA GLY A 6 -3.26 -22.25 3.59
C GLY A 6 -2.89 -22.07 5.06
N PRO A 7 -1.62 -21.77 5.35
CA PRO A 7 -1.22 -21.40 6.70
C PRO A 7 -2.04 -20.20 7.19
N ALA A 8 -2.33 -20.18 8.49
CA ALA A 8 -2.88 -19.02 9.15
C ALA A 8 -1.90 -17.85 9.01
N ARG A 9 -2.45 -16.65 8.83
CA ARG A 9 -1.69 -15.41 8.88
C ARG A 9 -2.50 -14.37 9.61
N GLU A 10 -1.82 -13.55 10.38
CA GLU A 10 -2.44 -12.39 10.99
C GLU A 10 -2.53 -11.27 9.97
N ILE A 11 -3.74 -10.73 9.82
CA ILE A 11 -4.02 -9.53 9.05
C ILE A 11 -4.23 -8.41 10.05
N GLN A 12 -3.35 -7.42 10.00
CA GLN A 12 -3.52 -6.22 10.81
C GLN A 12 -4.75 -5.43 10.29
N THR A 13 -5.68 -5.12 11.19
CA THR A 13 -6.88 -4.32 10.92
C THR A 13 -7.01 -3.19 11.93
N GLY A 14 -7.98 -2.28 11.74
CA GLY A 14 -8.21 -1.17 12.67
C GLY A 14 -8.63 -1.56 14.08
N ILE A 15 -9.03 -2.82 14.31
CA ILE A 15 -9.37 -3.36 15.63
C ILE A 15 -8.28 -4.28 16.19
N GLY A 16 -7.11 -4.33 15.54
CA GLY A 16 -6.01 -5.23 15.88
C GLY A 16 -5.79 -6.36 14.86
N PRO A 17 -4.85 -7.29 15.15
CA PRO A 17 -4.54 -8.43 14.30
C PRO A 17 -5.68 -9.46 14.31
N ILE A 18 -6.08 -9.91 13.11
CA ILE A 18 -7.09 -10.96 12.94
C ILE A 18 -6.44 -12.17 12.26
N PRO A 19 -6.47 -13.37 12.86
CA PRO A 19 -5.95 -14.57 12.22
C PRO A 19 -6.89 -15.02 11.10
N VAL A 20 -6.34 -15.14 9.89
CA VAL A 20 -7.10 -15.55 8.69
C VAL A 20 -6.43 -16.73 8.01
N GLN A 21 -7.22 -17.75 7.68
CA GLN A 21 -6.81 -18.88 6.86
C GLN A 21 -7.51 -18.82 5.50
N ARG A 22 -6.73 -18.78 4.42
CA ARG A 22 -7.31 -18.85 3.07
C ARG A 22 -7.69 -20.28 2.70
N PRO A 23 -8.84 -20.53 2.08
CA PRO A 23 -9.11 -21.81 1.42
C PRO A 23 -8.12 -22.05 0.28
N LYS A 24 -7.63 -23.29 0.14
CA LYS A 24 -6.94 -23.72 -1.07
C LYS A 24 -7.99 -24.23 -2.04
N VAL A 25 -8.04 -23.67 -3.24
CA VAL A 25 -8.98 -24.08 -4.29
C VAL A 25 -8.17 -24.59 -5.47
N ARG A 26 -8.55 -25.76 -6.00
CA ARG A 26 -7.93 -26.36 -7.18
C ARG A 26 -9.01 -26.74 -8.19
N ASP A 27 -8.74 -26.41 -9.45
CA ASP A 27 -9.48 -26.92 -10.59
C ASP A 27 -9.06 -28.38 -10.86
N ARG A 28 -10.06 -29.26 -10.96
CA ARG A 28 -9.90 -30.71 -11.18
C ARG A 28 -10.10 -31.11 -12.63
N ALA A 29 -10.47 -30.19 -13.52
CA ALA A 29 -10.60 -30.49 -14.94
C ALA A 29 -9.27 -31.02 -15.49
N ASP A 30 -9.40 -32.05 -16.34
CA ASP A 30 -8.28 -32.64 -17.07
C ASP A 30 -8.00 -31.81 -18.33
N VAL A 31 -7.52 -30.59 -18.10
CA VAL A 31 -7.16 -29.61 -19.12
C VAL A 31 -5.72 -29.13 -18.91
N PRO A 32 -5.06 -28.61 -19.95
CA PRO A 32 -3.74 -27.98 -19.83
C PRO A 32 -3.71 -26.92 -18.71
N VAL A 33 -2.54 -26.70 -18.09
CA VAL A 33 -2.37 -25.85 -16.89
C VAL A 33 -2.81 -24.40 -17.13
N GLU A 34 -2.68 -23.95 -18.37
CA GLU A 34 -2.98 -22.62 -18.90
C GLU A 34 -4.50 -22.41 -18.98
N ALA A 35 -5.26 -23.49 -19.20
CA ALA A 35 -6.70 -23.50 -19.24
C ALA A 35 -7.35 -23.70 -17.85
N LYS A 36 -6.56 -23.97 -16.81
CA LYS A 36 -7.09 -24.18 -15.45
C LYS A 36 -7.56 -22.87 -14.82
N ILE A 37 -8.76 -22.91 -14.24
CA ILE A 37 -9.32 -21.76 -13.52
C ILE A 37 -8.58 -21.55 -12.21
N ARG A 38 -8.04 -20.34 -12.00
CA ARG A 38 -7.37 -19.93 -10.76
C ARG A 38 -8.26 -19.00 -9.96
N PHE A 39 -8.54 -19.36 -8.72
CA PHE A 39 -9.25 -18.48 -7.78
C PHE A 39 -8.27 -17.50 -7.12
N SER A 40 -8.55 -16.21 -7.24
CA SER A 40 -7.93 -15.14 -6.44
C SER A 40 -9.02 -14.45 -5.62
N SER A 41 -8.78 -14.30 -4.31
CA SER A 41 -9.73 -13.58 -3.45
C SER A 41 -9.53 -12.07 -3.60
N ALA A 42 -10.62 -11.35 -3.89
CA ALA A 42 -10.63 -9.89 -3.91
C ALA A 42 -10.66 -9.27 -2.49
N ILE A 43 -11.20 -10.02 -1.51
CA ILE A 43 -11.29 -9.62 -0.10
C ILE A 43 -9.96 -9.85 0.60
N LEU A 44 -9.33 -11.00 0.35
CA LEU A 44 -8.06 -11.38 0.95
C LEU A 44 -7.02 -11.65 -0.15
N PRO A 45 -6.37 -10.60 -0.68
CA PRO A 45 -5.34 -10.73 -1.69
C PRO A 45 -4.22 -11.68 -1.26
N LYS A 46 -3.51 -12.23 -2.25
CA LYS A 46 -2.32 -13.04 -1.97
C LYS A 46 -1.31 -12.17 -1.22
N TRP A 47 -0.74 -12.71 -0.14
CA TRP A 47 0.27 -12.04 0.70
C TRP A 47 -0.19 -10.81 1.48
N ALA A 48 -1.48 -10.47 1.48
CA ALA A 48 -1.99 -9.39 2.32
C ALA A 48 -1.58 -9.61 3.79
N ARG A 49 -1.02 -8.56 4.40
CA ARG A 49 -0.64 -8.48 5.83
C ARG A 49 -1.45 -7.45 6.60
N ARG A 50 -2.13 -6.54 5.89
CA ARG A 50 -2.89 -5.43 6.45
C ARG A 50 -4.19 -5.20 5.66
N SER A 51 -5.18 -4.55 6.26
CA SER A 51 -6.43 -4.19 5.58
C SER A 51 -6.23 -3.01 4.62
N LYS A 52 -7.03 -2.97 3.55
CA LYS A 52 -7.03 -1.85 2.59
C LYS A 52 -7.26 -0.49 3.25
N SER A 53 -8.10 -0.45 4.29
CA SER A 53 -8.36 0.78 5.06
C SER A 53 -7.10 1.31 5.75
N LEU A 54 -6.27 0.43 6.31
CA LEU A 54 -5.00 0.81 6.91
C LEU A 54 -3.92 1.11 5.86
N ASP A 55 -3.99 0.53 4.66
CA ASP A 55 -3.16 0.95 3.52
C ASP A 55 -3.47 2.38 3.08
N ALA A 56 -4.75 2.75 3.04
CA ALA A 56 -5.16 4.12 2.69
C ALA A 56 -4.83 5.17 3.77
N LEU A 57 -4.75 4.77 5.04
CA LEU A 57 -4.50 5.69 6.15
C LEU A 57 -3.07 6.24 6.15
N LEU A 58 -2.07 5.44 5.75
CA LEU A 58 -0.66 5.86 5.75
C LEU A 58 -0.40 7.10 4.87
N PRO A 59 -0.83 7.11 3.59
CA PRO A 59 -0.83 8.31 2.76
C PRO A 59 -1.46 9.53 3.42
N ALA A 60 -2.64 9.34 4.02
CA ALA A 60 -3.41 10.44 4.57
C ALA A 60 -2.69 11.08 5.77
N LEU A 61 -2.07 10.27 6.63
CA LEU A 61 -1.32 10.76 7.78
C LEU A 61 -0.05 11.50 7.36
N TYR A 62 0.69 10.97 6.40
CA TYR A 62 1.89 11.62 5.89
C TYR A 62 1.57 12.97 5.22
N LEU A 63 0.52 13.02 4.39
CA LEU A 63 0.05 14.26 3.75
C LEU A 63 -0.45 15.31 4.76
N ARG A 64 -0.83 14.89 5.98
CA ARG A 64 -1.19 15.81 7.07
C ARG A 64 0.02 16.42 7.78
N GLY A 65 1.24 16.09 7.34
CA GLY A 65 2.48 16.65 7.88
C GLY A 65 3.02 15.91 9.10
N LEU A 66 2.54 14.70 9.37
CA LEU A 66 3.14 13.84 10.40
C LEU A 66 4.48 13.30 9.90
N SER A 67 5.51 13.39 10.73
CA SER A 67 6.78 12.76 10.40
C SER A 67 6.63 11.24 10.34
N THR A 68 7.54 10.55 9.67
CA THR A 68 7.56 9.08 9.61
C THR A 68 7.53 8.45 11.01
N GLY A 69 8.18 9.09 11.98
CA GLY A 69 8.16 8.68 13.39
C GLY A 69 6.80 8.87 14.03
N ASP A 70 6.19 10.05 13.87
CA ASP A 70 4.87 10.36 14.44
C ASP A 70 3.78 9.46 13.86
N VAL A 71 3.88 9.07 12.58
CA VAL A 71 2.96 8.10 11.96
C VAL A 71 3.07 6.74 12.64
N GLN A 72 4.28 6.29 12.97
CA GLN A 72 4.48 5.02 13.68
C GLN A 72 3.92 5.09 15.11
N GLU A 73 4.21 6.17 15.84
CA GLU A 73 3.70 6.37 17.20
C GLU A 73 2.17 6.44 17.23
N ALA A 74 1.57 7.27 16.36
CA ALA A 74 0.13 7.44 16.29
C ALA A 74 -0.56 6.10 15.99
N LEU A 75 -0.03 5.32 15.05
CA LEU A 75 -0.62 4.03 14.70
C LEU A 75 -0.39 2.96 15.76
N ALA A 76 0.74 2.94 16.47
CA ALA A 76 0.96 2.05 17.60
C ALA A 76 -0.07 2.31 18.71
N ALA A 77 -0.42 3.57 18.98
CA ALA A 77 -1.47 3.92 19.93
C ALA A 77 -2.85 3.38 19.54
N PHE A 78 -3.18 3.33 18.25
CA PHE A 78 -4.46 2.80 17.76
C PHE A 78 -4.48 1.28 17.58
N LEU A 79 -3.35 0.66 17.22
CA LEU A 79 -3.27 -0.74 16.77
C LEU A 79 -2.61 -1.68 17.77
N GLY A 80 -2.06 -1.14 18.87
CA GLY A 80 -1.28 -1.86 19.86
C GLY A 80 0.24 -1.70 19.65
N ALA A 81 1.00 -1.89 20.74
CA ALA A 81 2.46 -1.70 20.77
C ALA A 81 3.24 -2.57 19.78
N GLU A 82 2.65 -3.68 19.33
CA GLU A 82 3.19 -4.60 18.33
C GLU A 82 2.35 -4.49 17.05
N ALA A 83 2.53 -3.41 16.28
CA ALA A 83 1.99 -3.31 14.93
C ALA A 83 3.08 -3.71 13.91
N PRO A 84 3.41 -5.02 13.75
CA PRO A 84 4.58 -5.49 13.00
C PRO A 84 4.59 -5.10 11.51
N ASN A 85 3.45 -4.66 10.99
CA ASN A 85 3.25 -4.31 9.59
C ASN A 85 3.31 -2.79 9.31
N LEU A 86 3.94 -2.02 10.22
CA LEU A 86 4.19 -0.57 10.11
C LEU A 86 5.67 -0.23 10.26
N SER A 87 6.53 -1.06 9.67
CA SER A 87 7.97 -0.84 9.71
C SER A 87 8.40 0.34 8.82
N PRO A 88 9.60 0.91 9.05
CA PRO A 88 10.21 1.89 8.14
C PRO A 88 10.20 1.45 6.66
N GLY A 89 10.32 0.15 6.40
CA GLY A 89 10.27 -0.41 5.05
C GLY A 89 8.89 -0.34 4.37
N VAL A 90 7.80 -0.09 5.11
CA VAL A 90 6.49 0.21 4.53
C VAL A 90 6.45 1.66 4.06
N MET A 91 6.94 2.58 4.90
CA MET A 91 7.00 4.00 4.55
C MET A 91 7.94 4.25 3.37
N SER A 92 9.11 3.60 3.33
CA SER A 92 10.02 3.67 2.19
C SER A 92 9.39 3.18 0.88
N ARG A 93 8.61 2.09 0.92
CA ARG A 93 7.86 1.61 -0.26
C ARG A 93 6.79 2.61 -0.71
N LEU A 94 6.06 3.19 0.24
CA LEU A 94 5.07 4.21 -0.07
C LEU A 94 5.70 5.45 -0.72
N THR A 95 6.83 5.92 -0.19
CA THR A 95 7.58 7.04 -0.76
C THR A 95 8.11 6.71 -2.15
N ALA A 96 8.56 5.47 -2.39
CA ALA A 96 9.02 5.02 -3.71
C ALA A 96 7.88 5.03 -4.75
N ASP A 97 6.70 4.51 -4.39
CA ASP A 97 5.51 4.54 -5.26
C ASP A 97 5.13 5.99 -5.63
N TRP A 98 5.23 6.91 -4.67
CA TRP A 98 4.99 8.34 -4.93
C TRP A 98 6.07 9.01 -5.78
N GLN A 99 7.32 8.57 -5.67
CA GLN A 99 8.38 9.05 -6.55
C GLN A 99 8.08 8.68 -8.01
N ASP A 100 7.61 7.45 -8.26
CA ASP A 100 7.21 7.01 -9.59
C ASP A 100 6.01 7.82 -10.13
N ASP A 101 5.03 8.10 -9.27
CA ASP A 101 3.89 8.96 -9.61
C ASP A 101 4.31 10.40 -9.91
N LEU A 102 5.23 10.96 -9.11
CA LEU A 102 5.80 12.29 -9.31
C LEU A 102 6.55 12.35 -10.64
N ASP A 103 7.41 11.38 -10.92
CA ASP A 103 8.18 11.29 -12.17
C ASP A 103 7.26 11.21 -13.39
N ARG A 104 6.17 10.45 -13.28
CA ARG A 104 5.14 10.39 -14.32
C ARG A 104 4.43 11.72 -14.48
N TRP A 105 4.06 12.37 -13.38
CA TRP A 105 3.38 13.66 -13.37
C TRP A 105 4.25 14.77 -13.97
N GLN A 106 5.55 14.78 -13.68
CA GLN A 106 6.51 15.74 -14.24
C GLN A 106 6.65 15.60 -15.76
N ARG A 107 6.53 14.37 -16.28
CA ARG A 107 6.62 14.08 -17.72
C ARG A 107 5.28 14.13 -18.47
N ARG A 108 4.19 14.55 -17.81
CA ARG A 108 2.87 14.55 -18.43
C ARG A 108 2.79 15.50 -19.63
N ASP A 109 2.06 15.09 -20.66
CA ASP A 109 1.75 15.97 -21.78
C ASP A 109 0.72 17.03 -21.37
N LEU A 110 1.04 18.30 -21.66
CA LEU A 110 0.18 19.45 -21.41
C LEU A 110 -0.48 19.95 -22.70
N SER A 111 -0.14 19.41 -23.87
CA SER A 111 -0.60 19.90 -25.18
C SER A 111 -2.12 19.82 -25.40
N ALA A 112 -2.82 19.01 -24.59
CA ALA A 112 -4.27 18.83 -24.65
C ALA A 112 -5.07 20.12 -24.39
N ARG A 113 -4.44 21.19 -23.90
CA ARG A 113 -5.10 22.48 -23.61
C ARG A 113 -4.24 23.66 -24.08
N ARG A 114 -4.89 24.78 -24.40
CA ARG A 114 -4.23 26.08 -24.62
C ARG A 114 -4.20 26.88 -23.33
N TYR A 115 -3.02 27.09 -22.77
CA TYR A 115 -2.83 27.90 -21.57
C TYR A 115 -2.62 29.36 -21.96
N VAL A 116 -3.50 30.25 -21.51
CA VAL A 116 -3.38 31.71 -21.74
C VAL A 116 -2.44 32.35 -20.71
N TYR A 117 -2.39 31.79 -19.49
CA TYR A 117 -1.55 32.25 -18.40
C TYR A 117 -0.86 31.08 -17.73
N VAL A 118 0.39 31.31 -17.31
CA VAL A 118 1.19 30.39 -16.48
C VAL A 118 1.81 31.24 -15.37
N TRP A 119 1.66 30.80 -14.13
CA TRP A 119 2.29 31.43 -12.97
C TRP A 119 3.35 30.50 -12.41
N ALA A 120 4.44 31.09 -11.93
CA ALA A 120 5.49 30.40 -11.21
C ALA A 120 5.56 30.99 -9.79
N ASP A 121 5.71 30.12 -8.81
CA ASP A 121 5.85 30.45 -7.39
C ASP A 121 7.00 29.63 -6.80
N GLY A 122 7.56 30.08 -5.68
CA GLY A 122 8.70 29.46 -5.02
C GLY A 122 8.47 29.26 -3.54
N VAL A 123 8.73 28.04 -3.05
CA VAL A 123 8.73 27.73 -1.62
C VAL A 123 10.17 27.47 -1.19
N TYR A 124 10.67 28.25 -0.23
CA TYR A 124 12.01 28.05 0.33
C TYR A 124 11.96 26.97 1.42
N LEU A 125 12.70 25.89 1.20
CA LEU A 125 12.82 24.78 2.16
C LEU A 125 14.28 24.66 2.60
N GLN A 126 14.50 24.57 3.91
CA GLN A 126 15.82 24.22 4.45
C GLN A 126 16.05 22.72 4.32
N ALA A 127 16.53 22.29 3.15
CA ALA A 127 16.99 20.92 2.92
C ALA A 127 18.51 20.84 3.07
N ARG A 128 19.01 19.74 3.63
CA ARG A 128 20.45 19.42 3.54
C ARG A 128 20.76 19.05 2.09
N MET A 129 21.71 19.75 1.48
CA MET A 129 22.27 19.38 0.20
C MET A 129 23.26 18.23 0.43
N GLU A 130 23.15 17.12 -0.30
CA GLU A 130 24.22 16.11 -0.33
C GLU A 130 25.46 16.71 -1.04
N PRO A 131 26.69 16.45 -0.54
CA PRO A 131 27.92 16.99 -1.10
C PRO A 131 28.29 16.42 -2.46
#